data_AF-A0A8T4P2G4-F1
#
_entry.id   AF-A0A8T4P2G4-F1
#
_cell.length_a   1.000
_cell.length_b   1.000
_cell.length_c   1.000
_cell.angle_alpha   90.00
_cell.angle_beta   90.00
_cell.angle_gamma   90.00
#
_symmetry.space_group_name_H-M   'P 1'
#
loop_
_entity.id
_entity.type
_entity.pdbx_description
1 polymer ?
#
loop_
_entity_poly.entity_id
_entity_poly.type
_entity_poly.pdbx_seq_one_letter_code
_entity_poly.pdbx_strand_id
1 'polypeptide(L)' 'MKDANITTVSIPKPLAEKIKNRIKGTGFNSVSSYVTYILREVMSSLEQKDKRVVFTKEEEETVKERLRGLGYLD' A
#
# COMPACT_ATOMS: atom_id res chain seq x y z
N MET A 1 -19.65 4.43 21.20
CA MET A 1 -19.17 3.19 20.56
C MET A 1 -18.33 3.63 19.37
N LYS A 2 -17.06 3.21 19.27
CA LYS A 2 -16.06 3.75 18.33
C LYS A 2 -16.62 3.81 16.90
N ASP A 3 -16.69 5.02 16.35
CA ASP A 3 -16.83 5.30 14.93
C ASP A 3 -15.72 4.58 14.17
N ALA A 4 -15.98 3.37 13.72
CA ALA A 4 -15.18 2.78 12.67
C ALA A 4 -15.36 3.70 11.47
N ASN A 5 -14.31 4.44 11.08
CA ASN A 5 -14.28 5.26 9.87
C ASN A 5 -14.53 4.37 8.64
N ILE A 6 -15.80 4.08 8.36
CA ILE A 6 -16.27 3.23 7.27
C ILE A 6 -16.74 4.16 6.17
N THR A 7 -16.13 4.03 5.00
CA THR A 7 -16.54 4.74 3.79
C THR A 7 -17.25 3.79 2.85
N THR A 8 -18.42 4.19 2.34
CA THR A 8 -19.16 3.42 1.33
C THR A 8 -18.59 3.70 -0.05
N VAL A 9 -18.21 2.65 -0.77
CA VAL A 9 -17.70 2.74 -2.15
C VAL A 9 -18.69 2.04 -3.07
N SER A 10 -19.17 2.75 -4.09
CA SER A 10 -20.00 2.16 -5.13
C SER A 10 -19.12 1.48 -6.17
N ILE A 11 -19.36 0.20 -6.42
CA ILE A 11 -18.69 -0.58 -7.47
C ILE A 11 -19.72 -1.15 -8.44
N PRO A 12 -19.36 -1.36 -9.72
CA PRO A 12 -20.25 -2.01 -10.67
C PRO A 12 -20.73 -3.37 -10.15
N LYS A 13 -22.04 -3.63 -10.26
CA LYS A 13 -22.65 -4.94 -9.94
C LYS A 13 -21.87 -6.15 -10.47
N PRO A 14 -21.43 -6.20 -11.74
CA PRO A 14 -20.68 -7.35 -12.24
C PRO A 14 -19.34 -7.57 -11.53
N LEU A 15 -18.69 -6.49 -11.09
CA LEU A 15 -17.44 -6.58 -10.34
C LEU A 15 -17.71 -7.12 -8.93
N ALA A 16 -18.77 -6.64 -8.27
CA ALA A 16 -19.18 -7.13 -6.96
C ALA A 16 -19.49 -8.63 -6.99
N GLU A 17 -20.19 -9.11 -8.02
CA GLU A 17 -20.50 -10.53 -8.20
C GLU A 17 -19.26 -11.39 -8.45
N LYS A 18 -18.33 -10.92 -9.29
CA LYS A 18 -17.03 -11.59 -9.49
C LYS A 18 -16.26 -11.72 -8.18
N ILE A 19 -16.21 -10.65 -7.39
CA ILE A 19 -15.54 -10.66 -6.08
C ILE A 19 -16.26 -11.64 -5.14
N LYS A 20 -17.60 -11.59 -5.08
CA LYS A 20 -18.40 -12.52 -4.26
C LYS A 20 -18.14 -13.98 -4.62
N ASN A 21 -17.99 -14.30 -5.90
CA ASN A 21 -17.66 -15.66 -6.32
C ASN A 21 -16.19 -16.02 -6.01
N ARG A 22 -15.27 -15.07 -6.14
CA ARG A 22 -13.85 -15.28 -5.82
C ARG A 22 -13.59 -15.56 -4.34
N ILE A 23 -14.37 -14.94 -3.45
CA ILE A 23 -14.22 -15.14 -1.99
C ILE A 23 -14.90 -16.42 -1.48
N LYS A 24 -15.76 -17.08 -2.26
CA LYS A 24 -16.39 -18.36 -1.87
C LYS A 24 -15.30 -19.43 -1.75
N GLY A 25 -15.13 -19.97 -0.55
CA GLY A 25 -14.07 -20.95 -0.24
C GLY A 25 -12.75 -20.33 0.24
N THR A 26 -12.71 -19.00 0.40
CA THR A 26 -11.61 -18.31 1.09
C THR A 26 -11.98 -18.03 2.54
N GLY A 27 -11.01 -17.63 3.37
CA GLY A 27 -11.26 -17.22 4.76
C GLY A 27 -11.93 -15.84 4.91
N PHE A 28 -12.42 -15.22 3.83
CA PHE A 28 -13.07 -13.91 3.89
C PHE A 28 -14.58 -14.04 4.08
N ASN A 29 -15.09 -13.51 5.19
CA ASN A 29 -16.51 -13.54 5.52
C ASN A 29 -17.35 -12.50 4.75
N SER A 30 -16.71 -11.47 4.18
CA SER A 30 -17.40 -10.35 3.51
C SER A 30 -16.60 -9.79 2.34
N VAL A 31 -17.30 -9.29 1.32
CA VAL A 31 -16.73 -8.55 0.18
C VAL A 31 -15.97 -7.32 0.67
N SER A 32 -16.51 -6.60 1.66
CA SER A 32 -15.85 -5.44 2.27
C SER A 32 -14.49 -5.78 2.86
N SER A 33 -14.37 -6.89 3.58
CA SER A 33 -13.11 -7.35 4.18
C SER A 33 -12.07 -7.68 3.11
N TYR A 34 -12.49 -8.37 2.05
CA TYR A 34 -11.62 -8.69 0.93
C TYR A 34 -11.12 -7.43 0.20
N VAL A 35 -12.02 -6.49 -0.12
CA VAL A 35 -11.66 -5.24 -0.77
C VAL A 35 -10.72 -4.42 0.10
N THR A 36 -10.96 -4.38 1.42
CA THR A 36 -10.09 -3.67 2.38
C THR A 36 -8.69 -4.26 2.40
N TYR A 37 -8.57 -5.60 2.40
CA TYR A 37 -7.28 -6.29 2.37
C TYR A 37 -6.50 -5.94 1.10
N ILE A 38 -7.14 -6.05 -0.07
CA ILE A 38 -6.50 -5.73 -1.35
C ILE A 38 -6.10 -4.26 -1.44
N LEU A 39 -6.97 -3.34 -1.04
CA LEU A 39 -6.64 -1.91 -1.05
C LEU A 39 -5.44 -1.61 -0.14
N ARG A 40 -5.37 -2.21 1.05
CA ARG A 40 -4.21 -2.05 1.93
C ARG A 40 -2.94 -2.58 1.30
N GLU A 41 -2.97 -3.76 0.70
CA GLU A 41 -1.82 -4.38 0.04
C GLU A 41 -1.30 -3.52 -1.15
N VAL A 42 -2.22 -2.99 -1.95
CA VAL A 42 -1.89 -2.10 -3.08
C VAL A 42 -1.33 -0.78 -2.58
N MET A 43 -1.93 -0.16 -1.56
CA MET A 43 -1.42 1.09 -0.98
C MET A 43 -0.04 0.90 -0.36
N SER A 44 0.18 -0.15 0.45
CA SER A 44 1.50 -0.43 1.02
C SER A 44 2.56 -0.70 -0.04
N SER A 45 2.17 -1.35 -1.15
CA SER A 45 3.09 -1.56 -2.29
C SER A 45 3.43 -0.25 -3.00
N LEU A 46 2.47 0.65 -3.16
CA LEU A 46 2.69 1.97 -3.74
C LEU A 46 3.55 2.85 -2.82
N GLU A 47 3.26 2.91 -1.52
CA GLU A 47 4.08 3.63 -0.54
C GLU A 47 5.52 3.12 -0.48
N GLN A 48 5.72 1.79 -0.60
CA GLN A 48 7.07 1.23 -0.67
C GLN A 48 7.77 1.59 -1.97
N LYS A 49 7.04 1.66 -3.10
CA LYS A 49 7.61 2.14 -4.36
C LYS A 49 7.96 3.62 -4.28
N ASP A 50 7.08 4.43 -3.74
CA ASP A 50 7.30 5.87 -3.54
C ASP A 50 8.50 6.12 -2.63
N LYS A 51 8.57 5.43 -1.48
CA LYS A 51 9.75 5.46 -0.60
C LYS A 51 11.00 5.00 -1.35
N ARG A 52 10.97 3.89 -2.08
CA ARG A 52 12.14 3.46 -2.87
C ARG A 52 12.55 4.50 -3.91
N VAL A 53 11.61 5.22 -4.53
CA VAL A 53 11.90 6.30 -5.49
C VAL A 53 12.56 7.49 -4.79
N VAL A 54 12.08 7.89 -3.60
CA VAL A 54 12.68 8.97 -2.81
C VAL A 54 14.10 8.61 -2.33
N PHE A 55 14.30 7.36 -1.89
CA PHE A 55 15.59 6.90 -1.36
C PHE A 55 16.68 6.64 -2.43
N THR A 56 16.38 6.57 -3.74
CA THR A 56 17.30 5.96 -4.72
C THR A 56 18.28 6.90 -5.42
N LYS A 57 18.14 8.22 -5.34
CA LYS A 57 19.14 9.15 -5.92
C LYS A 57 19.46 10.34 -5.04
N GLU A 58 18.43 11.07 -4.61
CA GLU A 58 18.63 12.31 -3.83
C GLU A 58 19.14 12.01 -2.42
N GLU A 59 18.60 10.98 -1.75
CA GLU A 59 19.11 10.57 -0.43
C GLU A 59 20.49 9.93 -0.50
N GLU A 60 20.80 9.17 -1.56
CA GLU A 60 22.12 8.59 -1.75
C GLU A 60 23.20 9.67 -1.92
N GLU A 61 22.91 10.73 -2.66
CA GLU A 61 23.82 11.87 -2.85
C GLU A 61 24.03 12.65 -1.55
N THR A 62 22.93 12.90 -0.82
CA THR A 62 22.98 13.59 0.49
C THR A 62 23.77 12.78 1.53
N VAL A 63 23.61 11.44 1.54
CA VAL A 63 24.37 10.55 2.42
C VAL A 63 25.84 10.50 2.02
N LYS A 64 26.17 10.47 0.72
CA LYS A 64 27.55 10.54 0.22
C LYS A 64 28.23 11.86 0.57
N GLU A 65 27.54 12.99 0.48
CA GLU A 65 28.08 14.29 0.89
C GLU A 65 28.35 14.35 2.39
N ARG A 66 27.44 13.84 3.23
CA ARG A 66 27.65 13.75 4.69
C ARG A 66 28.82 12.84 5.03
N LEU A 67 28.95 11.70 4.36
CA LEU A 67 30.07 10.77 4.56
C LEU A 67 31.41 11.36 4.10
N ARG A 68 31.43 12.11 2.99
CA ARG A 68 32.61 12.90 2.55
C ARG A 68 32.98 13.97 3.57
N GLY A 69 32.01 14.71 4.09
CA GLY A 69 32.24 15.72 5.13
C GLY A 69 32.75 15.14 6.47
N LEU A 70 32.46 13.86 6.73
CA LEU A 70 32.95 13.14 7.90
C LEU A 70 34.25 12.36 7.62
N GLY A 71 34.78 12.40 6.40
CA GLY A 71 36.04 11.73 6.01
C GLY A 71 35.94 10.22 5.83
N TYR A 72 34.73 9.67 5.65
CA TYR A 72 34.50 8.22 5.44
C TYR A 72 34.46 7.82 3.95
N LEU A 73 34.42 8.80 3.04
CA LEU A 73 34.52 8.62 1.60
C LEU A 73 35.49 9.68 1.08
N ASP A 74 36.43 9.28 0.21
CA ASP A 74 37.33 10.18 -0.54
C ASP A 74 36.67 10.56 -1.88
#